data_AF-A0A8C3G6P4-F1
#
_entry.id   AF-A0A8C3G6P4-F1
#
_cell.length_a   1.000
_cell.length_b   1.000
_cell.length_c   1.000
_cell.angle_alpha   90.00
_cell.angle_beta   90.00
_cell.angle_gamma   90.00
#
_symmetry.space_group_name_H-M   'P 1'
#
loop_
_entity.id
_entity.type
_entity.pdbx_description
1 polymer ?
#
loop_
_entity_poly.entity_id
_entity_poly.type
_entity_poly.pdbx_seq_one_letter_code
_entity_poly.pdbx_strand_id
1 'polypeptide(L)'
;MGDASITPRLGNMRALLGIVAGAGASYGLYKLISGGSFKRNKKSAASESPGSPGNLDPQHLKMLLSCLQTSNNPLDRCRILLTLGNSAAFTVNQNLIREFEGIHIIAGFLSDPAAEVRVQTLNALNNLCMNIPNQEQIKVYVPQVLELIEMSPVNSDLQLGALRLLTNLSVTDKHQHLLKESVTLLLSLLVVSYEVQALKVLVNLSSNPHMMDDIVQAQV
;
A
#
# COMPACT_ATOMS: atom_id res chain seq x y z
N MET A 1 32.27 -55.63 -14.13
CA MET A 1 31.58 -55.76 -12.83
C MET A 1 32.16 -54.71 -11.91
N GLY A 2 31.48 -53.65 -11.50
CA GLY A 2 30.13 -53.20 -11.78
C GLY A 2 30.05 -51.67 -11.57
N ASP A 3 29.10 -51.06 -12.26
CA ASP A 3 28.74 -49.66 -12.10
C ASP A 3 28.15 -49.41 -10.70
N ALA A 4 28.60 -48.34 -10.04
CA ALA A 4 27.89 -47.75 -8.92
C ALA A 4 27.94 -46.22 -9.05
N SER A 5 26.89 -45.70 -9.68
CA SER A 5 26.54 -44.29 -9.66
C SER A 5 26.15 -43.89 -8.24
N ILE A 6 26.85 -42.90 -7.67
CA ILE A 6 26.38 -42.18 -6.49
C ILE A 6 26.11 -40.74 -6.91
N THR A 7 24.81 -40.46 -7.00
CA THR A 7 24.22 -39.15 -7.24
C THR A 7 24.58 -38.16 -6.13
N PRO A 8 24.89 -36.89 -6.46
CA PRO A 8 24.95 -35.85 -5.43
C PRO A 8 23.53 -35.57 -4.93
N ARG A 9 23.34 -35.72 -3.62
CA ARG A 9 22.09 -35.41 -2.91
C ARG A 9 21.76 -33.93 -3.08
N LEU A 10 20.69 -33.66 -3.82
CA LEU A 10 20.07 -32.34 -3.99
C LEU A 10 19.39 -31.90 -2.67
N GLY A 11 20.20 -31.45 -1.72
CA GLY A 11 19.76 -30.85 -0.47
C GLY A 11 19.75 -29.32 -0.56
N ASN A 12 18.58 -28.72 -0.34
CA ASN A 12 18.34 -27.31 -0.06
C ASN A 12 18.58 -26.28 -1.18
N MET A 13 17.69 -26.30 -2.18
CA MET A 13 17.45 -25.17 -3.10
C MET A 13 16.16 -24.38 -2.76
N ARG A 14 15.74 -24.35 -1.49
CA ARG A 14 14.52 -23.62 -1.05
C ARG A 14 14.76 -22.19 -0.56
N ALA A 15 16.01 -21.72 -0.50
CA ALA A 15 16.32 -20.42 0.10
C ALA A 15 16.71 -19.32 -0.90
N LEU A 16 16.80 -19.59 -2.21
CA LEU A 16 17.45 -18.66 -3.17
C LEU A 16 16.52 -17.97 -4.18
N LEU A 17 15.20 -18.02 -3.97
CA LEU A 17 14.24 -17.27 -4.81
C LEU A 17 13.59 -16.08 -4.08
N GLY A 18 14.11 -15.71 -2.90
CA GLY A 18 13.56 -14.66 -2.05
C GLY A 18 14.27 -13.29 -2.13
N ILE A 19 15.29 -13.11 -2.97
CA ILE A 19 16.14 -11.90 -2.90
C ILE A 19 15.83 -10.86 -4.01
N VAL A 20 15.05 -11.15 -5.05
CA VAL A 20 14.85 -10.18 -6.16
C VAL A 20 13.40 -9.91 -6.56
N ALA A 21 12.39 -10.58 -6.00
CA ALA A 21 11.00 -10.29 -6.34
C ALA A 21 10.24 -9.76 -5.13
N GLY A 22 9.77 -8.51 -5.22
CA GLY A 22 8.93 -7.88 -4.19
C GLY A 22 7.70 -8.74 -3.84
N ALA A 23 7.16 -8.53 -2.64
CA ALA A 23 6.18 -9.36 -1.95
C ALA A 23 4.89 -9.74 -2.72
N GLY A 24 4.65 -9.19 -3.91
CA GLY A 24 3.55 -9.55 -4.80
C GLY A 24 3.76 -10.83 -5.63
N ALA A 25 5.01 -11.24 -5.94
CA ALA A 25 5.26 -12.40 -6.80
C ALA A 25 5.11 -13.75 -6.10
N SER A 26 5.28 -13.78 -4.77
CA SER A 26 5.29 -15.01 -3.96
C SER A 26 3.92 -15.72 -3.94
N TYR A 27 2.82 -14.96 -4.05
CA TYR A 27 1.47 -15.53 -3.99
C TYR A 27 1.07 -16.24 -5.30
N GLY A 28 1.54 -15.74 -6.44
CA GLY A 28 1.31 -16.39 -7.75
C GLY A 28 1.98 -17.77 -7.81
N LEU A 29 3.21 -17.87 -7.30
CA LEU A 29 3.95 -19.13 -7.24
C LEU A 29 3.34 -20.12 -6.21
N TYR A 30 2.88 -19.63 -5.05
CA TYR A 30 2.16 -20.45 -4.08
C TYR A 30 0.89 -21.07 -4.66
N LYS A 31 0.10 -20.31 -5.44
CA LYS A 31 -1.14 -20.80 -6.06
C LYS A 31 -0.90 -21.80 -7.19
N LEU A 32 0.23 -21.70 -7.89
CA LEU A 32 0.65 -22.66 -8.92
C LEU A 32 1.16 -23.98 -8.32
N ILE A 33 1.80 -23.92 -7.15
CA ILE A 33 2.34 -25.11 -6.47
C ILE A 33 1.28 -25.81 -5.60
N SER A 34 0.27 -25.09 -5.11
CA SER A 34 -0.82 -25.63 -4.27
C SER A 34 -2.03 -26.18 -5.06
N GLY A 35 -1.91 -26.33 -6.37
CA GLY A 35 -2.94 -26.94 -7.22
C GLY A 35 -3.16 -28.43 -6.91
N GLY A 36 -4.09 -28.72 -6.00
CA GLY A 36 -4.52 -30.07 -5.65
C GLY A 36 -6.03 -30.19 -5.42
N SER A 37 -6.76 -30.52 -6.49
CA SER A 37 -8.10 -31.14 -6.55
C SER A 37 -9.30 -30.53 -5.80
N PHE A 38 -10.24 -30.04 -6.62
CA PHE A 38 -11.66 -29.92 -6.31
C PHE A 38 -12.25 -31.26 -5.85
N LYS A 39 -12.74 -31.34 -4.60
CA LYS A 39 -13.86 -32.22 -4.24
C LYS A 39 -14.88 -31.43 -3.44
N ARG A 40 -15.99 -31.13 -4.10
CA ARG A 40 -17.20 -30.53 -3.55
C ARG A 40 -17.88 -31.58 -2.69
N ASN A 41 -18.06 -31.33 -1.39
CA ASN A 41 -19.00 -32.07 -0.58
C ASN A 41 -19.79 -31.11 0.30
N LYS A 42 -21.12 -31.17 0.15
CA LYS A 42 -22.12 -30.30 0.78
C LYS A 42 -22.56 -30.95 2.08
N LYS A 43 -22.36 -30.30 3.23
CA LYS A 43 -23.17 -30.48 4.44
C LYS A 43 -23.02 -29.27 5.36
N SER A 44 -24.15 -28.68 5.70
CA SER A 44 -24.33 -27.52 6.56
C SER A 44 -24.06 -27.87 8.02
N ALA A 45 -23.31 -27.04 8.73
CA ALA A 45 -23.43 -26.79 10.16
C ALA A 45 -22.69 -25.49 10.47
N ALA A 46 -23.35 -24.58 11.18
CA ALA A 46 -22.78 -23.34 11.67
C ALA A 46 -21.65 -23.64 12.66
N SER A 47 -20.47 -23.08 12.42
CA SER A 47 -19.42 -22.99 13.44
C SER A 47 -18.65 -21.70 13.20
N GLU A 48 -18.86 -20.71 14.08
CA GLU A 48 -18.00 -19.54 14.18
C GLU A 48 -16.55 -20.01 14.35
N SER A 49 -15.69 -19.67 13.39
CA SER A 49 -14.25 -19.86 13.57
C SER A 49 -13.74 -18.77 14.51
N PRO A 50 -12.89 -19.08 15.50
CA PRO A 50 -12.18 -18.05 16.24
C PRO A 50 -11.38 -17.24 15.23
N GLY A 51 -11.63 -15.93 15.16
CA GLY A 51 -10.97 -15.05 14.21
C GLY A 51 -9.45 -15.20 14.25
N SER A 52 -8.84 -15.25 13.06
CA SER A 52 -7.39 -15.10 12.91
C SER A 52 -6.89 -13.97 13.81
N PRO A 53 -5.77 -14.13 14.54
CA PRO A 53 -5.29 -13.19 15.55
C PRO A 53 -4.99 -11.76 15.06
N GLY A 54 -5.18 -11.48 13.76
CA GLY A 54 -5.06 -10.15 13.15
C GLY A 54 -6.38 -9.47 12.71
N ASN A 55 -7.51 -10.17 12.73
CA ASN A 55 -8.78 -9.59 12.34
C ASN A 55 -9.39 -8.88 13.55
N LEU A 56 -9.55 -7.55 13.45
CA LEU A 56 -10.28 -6.80 14.46
C LEU A 56 -11.77 -7.11 14.31
N ASP A 57 -12.47 -7.22 15.44
CA ASP A 57 -13.94 -7.24 15.45
C ASP A 57 -14.46 -6.01 14.66
N PRO A 58 -15.37 -6.19 13.69
CA PRO A 58 -15.97 -5.08 12.95
C PRO A 58 -16.50 -3.95 13.85
N GLN A 59 -17.00 -4.28 15.05
CA GLN A 59 -17.49 -3.28 16.00
C GLN A 59 -16.34 -2.43 16.57
N HIS A 60 -15.17 -3.03 16.84
CA HIS A 60 -14.00 -2.28 17.29
C HIS A 60 -13.46 -1.36 16.18
N LEU A 61 -13.51 -1.77 14.92
CA LEU A 61 -13.13 -0.90 13.79
C LEU A 61 -14.06 0.33 13.69
N LYS A 62 -15.38 0.13 13.79
CA LYS A 62 -16.34 1.25 13.81
C LYS A 62 -16.10 2.18 14.98
N MET A 63 -15.83 1.62 16.17
CA MET A 63 -15.52 2.41 17.35
C MET A 63 -14.26 3.25 17.14
N LEU A 64 -13.18 2.69 16.61
CA LEU A 64 -11.95 3.43 16.31
C LEU A 64 -12.19 4.56 15.30
N LEU A 65 -12.94 4.31 14.22
CA LEU A 65 -13.29 5.33 13.24
C LEU A 65 -14.12 6.47 13.87
N SER A 66 -15.09 6.12 14.71
CA SER A 66 -15.89 7.11 15.45
C SER A 66 -15.01 7.93 16.41
N CYS A 67 -14.14 7.27 17.20
CA CYS A 67 -13.20 7.95 18.09
C CYS A 67 -12.26 8.89 17.34
N LEU A 68 -11.80 8.51 16.15
CA LEU A 68 -10.96 9.35 15.31
C LEU A 68 -11.68 10.66 14.94
N GLN A 69 -12.93 10.57 14.51
CA GLN A 69 -13.75 11.74 14.13
C GLN A 69 -14.03 12.68 15.30
N THR A 70 -14.26 12.13 16.51
CA THR A 70 -14.65 12.93 17.68
C THR A 70 -13.48 13.44 18.50
N SER A 71 -12.27 12.89 18.31
CA SER A 71 -11.11 13.29 19.09
C SER A 71 -10.63 14.68 18.69
N ASN A 72 -10.39 15.54 19.68
CA ASN A 72 -9.76 16.86 19.52
C ASN A 72 -8.27 16.86 19.90
N ASN A 73 -7.74 15.74 20.38
CA ASN A 73 -6.36 15.62 20.83
C ASN A 73 -5.49 15.00 19.73
N PRO A 74 -4.46 15.70 19.21
CA PRO A 74 -3.56 15.18 18.18
C PRO A 74 -2.87 13.86 18.57
N LEU A 75 -2.52 13.67 19.84
CA LEU A 75 -1.89 12.43 20.32
C LEU A 75 -2.84 11.23 20.22
N ASP A 76 -4.11 11.43 20.53
CA ASP A 76 -5.12 10.39 20.43
C ASP A 76 -5.42 10.07 18.96
N ARG A 77 -5.53 11.10 18.10
CA ARG A 77 -5.64 10.92 16.64
C ARG A 77 -4.47 10.08 16.09
N CYS A 78 -3.24 10.41 16.46
CA CYS A 78 -2.05 9.64 16.06
C CYS A 78 -2.14 8.16 16.49
N ARG A 79 -2.52 7.89 17.74
CA ARG A 79 -2.65 6.51 18.26
C ARG A 79 -3.74 5.73 17.53
N ILE A 80 -4.87 6.37 17.26
CA ILE A 80 -5.99 5.74 16.56
C ILE A 80 -5.61 5.47 15.10
N LEU A 81 -5.02 6.44 14.41
CA LEU A 81 -4.54 6.28 13.03
C LEU A 81 -3.49 5.18 12.91
N LEU A 82 -2.52 5.13 13.83
CA LEU A 82 -1.52 4.06 13.89
C LEU A 82 -2.18 2.69 14.08
N THR A 83 -3.18 2.60 14.96
CA THR A 83 -3.92 1.35 15.20
C THR A 83 -4.71 0.92 13.96
N LEU A 84 -5.43 1.84 13.32
CA LEU A 84 -6.16 1.59 12.07
C LEU A 84 -5.19 1.18 10.95
N GLY A 85 -4.08 1.89 10.79
CA GLY A 85 -3.04 1.59 9.80
C GLY A 85 -2.43 0.20 10.00
N ASN A 86 -2.08 -0.17 11.23
CA ASN A 86 -1.57 -1.51 11.52
C ASN A 86 -2.63 -2.59 11.26
N SER A 87 -3.90 -2.33 11.61
CA SER A 87 -4.99 -3.26 11.31
C SER A 87 -5.21 -3.47 9.82
N ALA A 88 -4.95 -2.44 9.00
CA ALA A 88 -5.04 -2.51 7.55
C ALA A 88 -3.93 -3.34 6.89
N ALA A 89 -3.04 -3.99 7.66
CA ALA A 89 -2.17 -5.06 7.16
C ALA A 89 -2.96 -6.32 6.77
N PHE A 90 -4.19 -6.48 7.27
CA PHE A 90 -5.05 -7.62 6.96
C PHE A 90 -6.13 -7.22 5.96
N THR A 91 -6.26 -7.98 4.86
CA THR A 91 -7.23 -7.67 3.78
C THR A 91 -8.68 -7.64 4.23
N VAL A 92 -9.05 -8.43 5.24
CA VAL A 92 -10.40 -8.37 5.85
C VAL A 92 -10.66 -6.99 6.44
N ASN A 93 -9.72 -6.46 7.23
CA ASN A 93 -9.84 -5.14 7.83
C ASN A 93 -9.80 -4.03 6.76
N GLN A 94 -8.98 -4.17 5.71
CA GLN A 94 -8.98 -3.23 4.58
C GLN A 94 -10.36 -3.09 3.92
N ASN A 95 -11.05 -4.22 3.72
CA ASN A 95 -12.39 -4.23 3.15
C ASN A 95 -13.42 -3.62 4.11
N LEU A 96 -13.39 -3.99 5.39
CA LEU A 96 -14.30 -3.44 6.39
C LEU A 96 -14.13 -1.93 6.56
N ILE A 97 -12.89 -1.42 6.59
CA ILE A 97 -12.60 0.02 6.66
C ILE A 97 -13.20 0.73 5.45
N ARG A 98 -13.06 0.18 4.23
CA ARG A 98 -13.68 0.74 3.02
C ARG A 98 -15.22 0.73 3.12
N GLU A 99 -15.80 -0.38 3.53
CA GLU A 99 -17.27 -0.55 3.67
C GLU A 99 -17.89 0.34 4.75
N PHE A 100 -17.11 0.78 5.73
CA PHE A 100 -17.53 1.72 6.77
C PHE A 100 -17.22 3.18 6.44
N GLU A 101 -16.96 3.51 5.16
CA GLU A 101 -16.54 4.86 4.72
C GLU A 101 -15.26 5.36 5.44
N GLY A 102 -14.49 4.43 6.01
CA GLY A 102 -13.34 4.73 6.85
C GLY A 102 -12.17 5.32 6.07
N ILE A 103 -12.07 5.06 4.76
CA ILE A 103 -11.05 5.69 3.91
C ILE A 103 -11.27 7.21 3.87
N HIS A 104 -12.50 7.65 3.67
CA HIS A 104 -12.84 9.07 3.65
C HIS A 104 -12.57 9.72 5.01
N ILE A 105 -12.98 9.05 6.09
CA ILE A 105 -12.74 9.49 7.47
C ILE A 105 -11.23 9.67 7.74
N ILE A 106 -10.43 8.66 7.41
CA ILE A 106 -8.97 8.69 7.61
C ILE A 106 -8.34 9.80 6.75
N ALA A 107 -8.67 9.87 5.46
CA ALA A 107 -8.12 10.86 4.55
C ALA A 107 -8.48 12.32 4.92
N GLY A 108 -9.59 12.54 5.65
CA GLY A 108 -9.92 13.86 6.21
C GLY A 108 -8.82 14.45 7.10
N PHE A 109 -7.93 13.62 7.65
CA PHE A 109 -6.80 14.04 8.48
C PHE A 109 -5.52 14.34 7.68
N LEU A 110 -5.57 14.36 6.34
CA LEU A 110 -4.47 14.89 5.51
C LEU A 110 -4.31 16.40 5.68
N SER A 111 -5.36 17.11 6.11
CA SER A 111 -5.34 18.54 6.42
C SER A 111 -5.17 18.85 7.91
N ASP A 112 -4.82 17.87 8.74
CA ASP A 112 -4.68 18.10 10.19
C ASP A 112 -3.55 19.12 10.46
N PRO A 113 -3.74 20.10 11.36
CA PRO A 113 -2.69 21.08 11.69
C PRO A 113 -1.41 20.43 12.24
N ALA A 114 -1.51 19.29 12.92
CA ALA A 114 -0.35 18.57 13.42
C ALA A 114 0.29 17.73 12.31
N ALA A 115 1.60 17.94 12.07
CA ALA A 115 2.35 17.21 11.06
C ALA A 115 2.39 15.69 11.35
N GLU A 116 2.51 15.32 12.62
CA GLU A 116 2.55 13.93 13.06
C GLU A 116 1.24 13.19 12.75
N VAL A 117 0.09 13.89 12.87
CA VAL A 117 -1.21 13.32 12.51
C VAL A 117 -1.25 13.06 11.01
N ARG A 118 -0.82 14.02 10.18
CA ARG A 118 -0.74 13.86 8.72
C ARG A 118 0.18 12.69 8.31
N VAL A 119 1.31 12.51 8.98
CA VAL A 119 2.20 11.35 8.77
C VAL A 119 1.49 10.03 9.08
N GLN A 120 0.78 9.93 10.22
CA GLN A 120 0.03 8.71 10.55
C GLN A 120 -1.14 8.47 9.60
N THR A 121 -1.79 9.52 9.12
CA THR A 121 -2.81 9.43 8.07
C THR A 121 -2.24 8.80 6.80
N LEU A 122 -1.10 9.30 6.32
CA LEU A 122 -0.43 8.74 5.13
C LEU A 122 0.01 7.30 5.34
N ASN A 123 0.51 6.94 6.53
CA ASN A 123 0.86 5.55 6.85
C ASN A 123 -0.35 4.62 6.78
N ALA A 124 -1.50 5.04 7.33
CA ALA A 124 -2.74 4.28 7.25
C ALA A 124 -3.23 4.14 5.80
N LEU A 125 -3.24 5.23 5.02
CA LEU A 125 -3.62 5.22 3.61
C LEU A 125 -2.70 4.34 2.77
N ASN A 126 -1.39 4.34 3.03
CA ASN A 126 -0.44 3.47 2.34
C ASN A 126 -0.77 1.99 2.53
N ASN A 127 -1.10 1.56 3.75
CA ASN A 127 -1.51 0.18 4.01
C ASN A 127 -2.87 -0.16 3.36
N LEU A 128 -3.82 0.78 3.41
CA LEU A 128 -5.13 0.61 2.76
C LEU A 128 -5.02 0.54 1.23
N CYS A 129 -4.08 1.28 0.63
CA CYS A 129 -3.83 1.36 -0.80
C CYS A 129 -3.26 0.05 -1.39
N MET A 130 -2.80 -0.89 -0.55
CA MET A 130 -2.37 -2.22 -0.99
C MET A 130 -3.54 -3.08 -1.51
N ASN A 131 -4.79 -2.63 -1.32
CA ASN A 131 -6.00 -3.27 -1.83
C ASN A 131 -6.52 -2.51 -3.07
N ILE A 132 -6.58 -3.18 -4.23
CA ILE A 132 -6.97 -2.54 -5.51
C ILE A 132 -8.34 -1.83 -5.42
N PRO A 133 -9.41 -2.43 -4.86
CA PRO A 133 -10.67 -1.71 -4.67
C PRO A 133 -10.57 -0.45 -3.80
N ASN A 134 -9.71 -0.43 -2.78
CA ASN A 134 -9.49 0.77 -1.95
C ASN A 134 -8.87 1.92 -2.76
N GLN A 135 -8.02 1.61 -3.73
CA GLN A 135 -7.38 2.62 -4.59
C GLN A 135 -8.42 3.48 -5.33
N GLU A 136 -9.58 2.91 -5.67
CA GLU A 136 -10.67 3.68 -6.32
C GLU A 136 -11.24 4.79 -5.44
N GLN A 137 -11.23 4.62 -4.11
CA GLN A 137 -11.62 5.65 -3.17
C GLN A 137 -10.44 6.57 -2.82
N ILE A 138 -9.22 6.05 -2.75
CA ILE A 138 -8.03 6.83 -2.37
C ILE A 138 -7.59 7.79 -3.48
N LYS A 139 -7.76 7.44 -4.75
CA LYS A 139 -7.26 8.23 -5.88
C LYS A 139 -7.76 9.69 -5.91
N VAL A 140 -8.91 9.99 -5.31
CA VAL A 140 -9.48 11.33 -5.27
C VAL A 140 -8.64 12.30 -4.43
N TYR A 141 -7.76 11.79 -3.56
CA TYR A 141 -6.87 12.58 -2.71
C TYR A 141 -5.50 12.87 -3.35
N VAL A 142 -5.23 12.38 -4.57
CA VAL A 142 -3.96 12.61 -5.25
C VAL A 142 -3.57 14.10 -5.32
N PRO A 143 -4.46 15.05 -5.67
CA PRO A 143 -4.10 16.47 -5.68
C PRO A 143 -3.61 16.99 -4.32
N GLN A 144 -4.28 16.59 -3.23
CA GLN A 144 -3.88 16.96 -1.87
C GLN A 144 -2.56 16.31 -1.46
N VAL A 145 -2.31 15.06 -1.87
CA VAL A 145 -1.04 14.36 -1.61
C VAL A 145 0.12 15.03 -2.35
N LEU A 146 -0.11 15.52 -3.56
CA LEU A 146 0.88 16.30 -4.33
C LEU A 146 1.19 17.63 -3.65
N GLU A 147 0.17 18.35 -3.17
CA GLU A 147 0.36 19.58 -2.40
C GLU A 147 1.20 19.32 -1.12
N LEU A 148 0.95 18.21 -0.42
CA LEU A 148 1.76 17.81 0.73
C LEU A 148 3.22 17.57 0.35
N ILE A 149 3.52 17.03 -0.84
CA ILE A 149 4.89 16.80 -1.30
C ILE A 149 5.60 18.14 -1.56
N GLU A 150 4.92 19.08 -2.20
CA GLU A 150 5.45 20.40 -2.57
C GLU A 150 5.70 21.28 -1.34
N MET A 151 4.78 21.26 -0.38
CA MET A 151 4.82 22.13 0.80
C MET A 151 5.66 21.59 1.96
N SER A 152 6.08 20.32 1.90
CA SER A 152 6.84 19.69 2.97
C SER A 152 8.35 19.96 2.85
N PRO A 153 9.08 20.06 3.99
CA PRO A 153 10.54 20.07 3.95
C PRO A 153 11.08 18.84 3.23
N VAL A 154 12.14 19.04 2.43
CA VAL A 154 12.79 17.98 1.66
C VAL A 154 13.27 16.86 2.59
N ASN A 155 12.97 15.60 2.23
CA ASN A 155 13.24 14.38 3.00
C ASN A 155 12.50 14.26 4.34
N SER A 156 11.45 15.04 4.59
CA SER A 156 10.62 14.86 5.79
C SER A 156 9.81 13.56 5.74
N ASP A 157 9.46 13.00 6.89
CA ASP A 157 8.59 11.81 6.97
C ASP A 157 7.24 12.02 6.27
N LEU A 158 6.75 13.27 6.26
CA LEU A 158 5.52 13.66 5.59
C LEU A 158 5.65 13.56 4.06
N GLN A 159 6.73 14.12 3.50
CA GLN A 159 7.04 14.02 2.07
C GLN A 159 7.24 12.55 1.65
N LEU A 160 8.00 11.80 2.43
CA LEU A 160 8.25 10.37 2.18
C LEU A 160 6.95 9.54 2.22
N GLY A 161 6.08 9.80 3.19
CA GLY A 161 4.78 9.13 3.31
C GLY A 161 3.86 9.40 2.11
N ALA A 162 3.89 10.63 1.59
CA ALA A 162 3.12 11.04 0.43
C ALA A 162 3.64 10.41 -0.86
N LEU A 163 4.96 10.43 -1.09
CA LEU A 163 5.59 9.79 -2.25
C LEU A 163 5.39 8.27 -2.26
N ARG A 164 5.38 7.61 -1.10
CA ARG A 164 5.02 6.18 -0.99
C ARG A 164 3.59 5.91 -1.45
N LEU A 165 2.65 6.79 -1.12
CA LEU A 165 1.26 6.63 -1.52
C LEU A 165 1.11 6.76 -3.05
N LEU A 166 1.77 7.76 -3.65
CA LEU A 166 1.82 7.90 -5.12
C LEU A 166 2.51 6.71 -5.78
N THR A 167 3.56 6.15 -5.16
CA THR A 167 4.22 4.94 -5.64
C THR A 167 3.23 3.78 -5.69
N ASN A 168 2.47 3.55 -4.62
CA ASN A 168 1.49 2.47 -4.54
C ASN A 168 0.34 2.62 -5.55
N LEU A 169 -0.13 3.85 -5.79
CA LEU A 169 -1.17 4.14 -6.79
C LEU A 169 -0.66 4.03 -8.24
N SER A 170 0.64 4.27 -8.48
CA SER A 170 1.22 4.26 -9.82
C SER A 170 1.75 2.89 -10.26
N VAL A 171 1.77 1.87 -9.40
CA VAL A 171 2.26 0.50 -9.74
C VAL A 171 1.55 -0.06 -10.99
N THR A 172 0.29 0.31 -11.20
CA THR A 172 -0.46 -0.06 -12.41
C THR A 172 -0.85 1.18 -13.19
N ASP A 173 -1.01 1.05 -14.51
CA ASP A 173 -1.35 2.15 -15.42
C ASP A 173 -2.68 2.84 -15.08
N LYS A 174 -3.55 2.17 -14.32
CA LYS A 174 -4.92 2.60 -14.02
C LYS A 174 -5.03 4.03 -13.50
N HIS A 175 -4.10 4.44 -12.63
CA HIS A 175 -4.14 5.75 -11.96
C HIS A 175 -2.99 6.67 -12.34
N GLN A 176 -2.08 6.23 -13.22
CA GLN A 176 -0.88 7.01 -13.58
C GLN A 176 -1.19 8.34 -14.27
N HIS A 177 -2.29 8.42 -15.02
CA HIS A 177 -2.76 9.65 -15.66
C HIS A 177 -2.99 10.80 -14.66
N LEU A 178 -3.25 10.50 -13.39
CA LEU A 178 -3.42 11.50 -12.33
C LEU A 178 -2.12 12.24 -11.98
N LEU A 179 -0.96 11.72 -12.41
CA LEU A 179 0.36 12.27 -12.11
C LEU A 179 0.99 13.04 -13.28
N LYS A 180 0.28 13.13 -14.41
CA LYS A 180 0.78 13.75 -15.65
C LYS A 180 1.28 15.18 -15.44
N GLU A 181 0.50 16.00 -14.75
CA GLU A 181 0.86 17.40 -14.48
C GLU A 181 1.94 17.55 -13.38
N SER A 182 2.26 16.47 -12.67
CA SER A 182 3.22 16.46 -11.56
C SER A 182 4.59 15.91 -11.94
N VAL A 183 4.80 15.53 -13.20
CA VAL A 183 6.06 14.97 -13.68
C VAL A 183 7.24 15.91 -13.41
N THR A 184 7.08 17.21 -13.67
CA THR A 184 8.11 18.22 -13.39
C THR A 184 8.46 18.29 -11.90
N LEU A 185 7.46 18.26 -11.01
CA LEU A 185 7.68 18.20 -9.55
C LEU A 185 8.46 16.95 -9.15
N LEU A 186 8.09 15.79 -9.69
CA LEU A 186 8.77 14.53 -9.38
C LEU A 186 10.23 14.52 -9.85
N LEU A 187 10.50 15.11 -11.01
CA LEU A 187 11.86 15.23 -11.53
C LEU A 187 12.71 16.24 -10.74
N SER A 188 12.14 17.38 -10.33
CA SER A 188 12.86 18.36 -9.50
C SER A 188 13.26 17.76 -8.14
N LEU A 189 12.41 16.91 -7.56
CA LEU A 189 12.74 16.16 -6.35
C LEU A 189 13.97 15.26 -6.52
N LEU A 190 14.21 14.67 -7.70
CA LEU A 190 15.43 13.88 -7.94
C LEU A 190 16.71 14.72 -7.94
N VAL A 191 16.60 16.01 -8.26
CA VAL A 191 17.76 16.91 -8.27
C VAL A 191 18.13 17.33 -6.84
N VAL A 192 17.12 17.59 -6.00
CA VAL A 192 17.32 18.15 -4.65
C VAL A 192 17.33 17.11 -3.54
N SER A 193 16.87 15.88 -3.81
CA SER A 193 16.74 14.82 -2.81
C SER A 193 17.31 13.49 -3.32
N TYR A 194 17.72 12.64 -2.38
CA TYR A 194 18.07 11.24 -2.67
C TYR A 194 16.84 10.33 -2.57
N GLU A 195 15.64 10.86 -2.79
CA GLU A 195 14.39 10.13 -2.59
C GLU A 195 14.16 9.06 -3.66
N VAL A 196 14.56 7.84 -3.30
CA VAL A 196 14.28 6.61 -4.06
C VAL A 196 12.78 6.46 -4.37
N GLN A 197 11.89 7.05 -3.57
CA GLN A 197 10.45 6.98 -3.83
C GLN A 197 10.04 7.82 -5.04
N ALA A 198 10.54 9.05 -5.20
CA ALA A 198 10.27 9.86 -6.39
C ALA A 198 10.74 9.14 -7.67
N LEU A 199 11.92 8.50 -7.61
CA LEU A 199 12.43 7.68 -8.71
C LEU A 199 11.52 6.49 -9.03
N LYS A 200 10.99 5.81 -8.00
CA LYS A 200 10.06 4.68 -8.19
C LYS A 200 8.76 5.12 -8.85
N VAL A 201 8.21 6.27 -8.47
CA VAL A 201 7.04 6.84 -9.16
C VAL A 201 7.37 7.06 -10.62
N LEU A 202 8.48 7.73 -10.93
CA LEU A 202 8.88 8.02 -12.31
C LEU A 202 9.15 6.74 -13.14
N VAL A 203 9.77 5.72 -12.55
CA VAL A 203 9.98 4.42 -13.19
C VAL A 203 8.64 3.74 -13.51
N ASN A 204 7.69 3.76 -12.57
CA ASN A 204 6.34 3.25 -12.81
C ASN A 204 5.67 4.00 -13.98
N LEU A 205 5.74 5.33 -13.99
CA LEU A 205 5.19 6.15 -15.06
C LEU A 205 5.86 5.88 -16.42
N SER A 206 7.19 5.75 -16.46
CA SER A 206 7.94 5.52 -17.70
C SER A 206 7.62 4.18 -18.38
N SER A 207 7.04 3.24 -17.63
CA SER A 207 6.62 1.95 -18.17
C SER A 207 5.33 2.06 -19.00
N ASN A 208 4.63 3.21 -18.94
CA ASN A 208 3.42 3.49 -19.69
C ASN A 208 3.69 4.42 -20.88
N PRO A 209 3.49 3.97 -22.13
CA PRO A 209 3.74 4.77 -23.33
C PRO A 209 2.98 6.10 -23.36
N HIS A 210 1.81 6.19 -22.72
CA HIS A 210 1.00 7.41 -22.68
C HIS A 210 1.59 8.50 -21.78
N MET A 211 2.50 8.15 -20.88
CA MET A 211 3.17 9.09 -19.98
C MET A 211 4.55 9.52 -20.52
N MET A 212 5.09 8.81 -21.51
CA MET A 212 6.47 8.98 -21.98
C MET A 212 6.73 10.38 -22.53
N ASP A 213 5.81 10.93 -23.31
CA ASP A 213 5.95 12.26 -23.90
C ASP A 213 6.05 13.34 -22.81
N ASP A 214 5.22 13.24 -21.76
CA ASP A 214 5.23 14.19 -20.65
C ASP A 214 6.55 14.13 -19.86
N ILE A 215 7.12 12.93 -19.70
CA ILE A 215 8.42 12.74 -19.04
C ILE A 215 9.56 13.33 -19.87
N VAL A 216 9.57 13.11 -21.18
CA VAL A 216 10.65 13.59 -22.06
C VAL A 216 10.58 15.10 -22.28
N GLN A 217 9.37 15.67 -22.27
CA GLN A 217 9.17 17.12 -22.46
C GLN A 217 9.28 17.94 -21.19
N ALA A 218 9.25 17.31 -20.01
CA ALA A 218 9.38 18.01 -18.74
C ALA A 218 10.74 18.70 -18.62
N GLN A 219 10.71 19.96 -18.17
CA GLN A 219 11.90 20.78 -17.93
C GLN A 219 12.07 20.98 -16.42
N VAL A 220 13.28 20.73 -15.92
CA VAL A 220 13.67 20.82 -14.50
C VAL A 220 14.62 22.00 -14.30
#